data_AF-A0A976HPB5-F1
#
_entry.id   AF-A0A976HPB5-F1
#
_cell.length_a   1.000
_cell.length_b   1.000
_cell.length_c   1.000
_cell.angle_alpha   90.00
_cell.angle_beta   90.00
_cell.angle_gamma   90.00
#
_symmetry.space_group_name_H-M   'P 1'
#
loop_
_entity.id
_entity.type
_entity.pdbx_description
1 polymer ?
#
loop_
_entity_poly.entity_id
_entity_poly.type
_entity_poly.pdbx_seq_one_letter_code
_entity_poly.pdbx_strand_id
1 'polypeptide(L)'
;MLKTLFALCALLLVLALYKNPALPETKVIAEQLSQEPSQVAVPPAPFKVDKNGVNYTIEPLFRYEIYGLVVSKYNTDSWWGWAHKAWNDHLNVTDLCVVWGANALSGAYRDISFSSGQWTCNFETSSDAAWQAFDVNKISNNHLLTDDPQLAKKLKSIRIGDQIHLTGQLANYRHSFGNGFNRGTSTVRTDTGNGACETIFVSELNVLRSAPSMWRYLMWLAVLGMLATAAIGFMRPHRASS
;
A
#
# COMPACT_ATOMS: atom_id res chain seq x y z
N MET A 1 -31.11 -17.81 -21.08
CA MET A 1 -29.89 -18.50 -20.59
C MET A 1 -28.61 -17.69 -20.76
N LEU A 2 -28.24 -17.26 -21.98
CA LEU A 2 -26.97 -16.53 -22.16
C LEU A 2 -26.99 -15.11 -21.55
N LYS A 3 -28.07 -14.36 -21.82
CA LYS A 3 -28.30 -13.02 -21.22
C LYS A 3 -28.36 -13.06 -19.68
N THR A 4 -29.01 -14.09 -19.13
CA THR A 4 -29.12 -14.28 -17.68
C THR A 4 -27.78 -14.61 -17.05
N LEU A 5 -26.96 -15.45 -17.69
CA LEU A 5 -25.61 -15.76 -17.21
C LEU A 5 -24.70 -14.53 -17.26
N PHE A 6 -24.75 -13.75 -18.34
CA PHE A 6 -24.02 -12.49 -18.44
C PHE A 6 -24.40 -11.52 -17.31
N ALA A 7 -25.71 -11.37 -17.02
CA ALA A 7 -26.19 -10.51 -15.93
C ALA A 7 -25.70 -10.98 -14.55
N LEU A 8 -25.67 -12.29 -14.30
CA LEU A 8 -25.13 -12.85 -13.04
C LEU A 8 -23.62 -12.60 -12.91
N CYS A 9 -22.85 -12.75 -14.00
CA CYS A 9 -21.43 -12.41 -13.98
C CYS A 9 -21.21 -10.91 -13.75
N ALA A 10 -22.02 -10.03 -14.35
CA ALA A 10 -21.94 -8.60 -14.11
C ALA A 10 -22.24 -8.24 -12.63
N LEU A 11 -23.26 -8.87 -12.03
CA LEU A 11 -23.55 -8.71 -10.60
C LEU A 11 -22.39 -9.19 -9.72
N LEU A 12 -21.82 -10.36 -10.01
CA LEU A 12 -20.65 -10.89 -9.29
C LEU A 12 -19.45 -9.94 -9.42
N LEU A 13 -19.23 -9.35 -10.60
CA LEU A 13 -18.18 -8.36 -10.82
C LEU A 13 -18.38 -7.14 -9.93
N VAL A 14 -19.59 -6.58 -9.88
CA VAL A 14 -19.91 -5.42 -9.01
C VAL A 14 -19.65 -5.75 -7.54
N LEU A 15 -20.11 -6.91 -7.06
CA LEU A 15 -19.89 -7.35 -5.68
C LEU A 15 -18.39 -7.55 -5.38
N ALA A 16 -17.66 -8.17 -6.30
CA ALA A 16 -16.23 -8.41 -6.15
C ALA A 16 -15.41 -7.12 -6.14
N LEU A 17 -15.78 -6.13 -6.97
CA LEU A 17 -15.18 -4.80 -6.96
C LEU A 17 -15.48 -4.06 -5.66
N TYR A 18 -16.72 -4.10 -5.18
CA TYR A 18 -17.11 -3.44 -3.93
C TYR A 18 -16.37 -4.00 -2.71
N LYS A 19 -16.09 -5.31 -2.70
CA LYS A 19 -15.41 -5.97 -1.59
C LYS A 19 -13.88 -5.98 -1.70
N ASN A 20 -13.30 -5.47 -2.79
CA ASN A 20 -11.85 -5.47 -3.01
C ASN A 20 -11.29 -4.03 -2.97
N PRO A 21 -10.20 -3.74 -2.23
CA PRO A 21 -9.41 -4.66 -1.42
C PRO A 21 -10.12 -5.03 -0.11
N ALA A 22 -10.09 -6.33 0.24
CA ALA A 22 -10.58 -6.81 1.53
C ALA A 22 -9.42 -6.86 2.53
N LEU A 23 -9.56 -6.18 3.66
CA LEU A 23 -8.65 -6.37 4.78
C LEU A 23 -8.88 -7.76 5.41
N PRO A 24 -7.83 -8.42 5.92
CA PRO A 24 -7.93 -9.77 6.47
C PRO A 24 -8.85 -9.85 7.70
N GLU A 25 -9.26 -11.06 8.04
CA GLU A 25 -9.85 -11.36 9.35
C GLU A 25 -8.76 -11.41 10.44
N THR A 26 -9.12 -11.05 11.66
CA THR A 26 -8.20 -11.04 12.82
C THR A 26 -7.54 -12.39 13.06
N LYS A 27 -8.27 -13.49 12.85
CA LYS A 27 -7.77 -14.87 12.99
C LYS A 27 -6.59 -15.21 12.07
N VAL A 28 -6.39 -14.45 10.99
CA VAL A 28 -5.28 -14.65 10.05
C VAL A 28 -4.22 -13.56 10.17
N ILE A 29 -4.27 -12.70 11.19
CA ILE A 29 -3.19 -11.79 11.54
C ILE A 29 -2.04 -12.59 12.16
N ALA A 30 -0.82 -12.27 11.76
CA ALA A 30 0.40 -12.90 12.25
C ALA A 30 0.79 -12.24 13.58
N GLU A 31 1.16 -13.06 14.56
CA GLU A 31 1.49 -12.60 15.92
C GLU A 31 2.66 -11.61 15.94
N GLN A 32 3.55 -11.68 14.96
CA GLN A 32 4.67 -10.74 14.78
C GLN A 32 4.22 -9.29 14.64
N LEU A 33 2.98 -9.02 14.20
CA LEU A 33 2.42 -7.67 14.11
C LEU A 33 2.13 -7.07 15.48
N SER A 34 2.26 -7.83 16.58
CA SER A 34 2.22 -7.31 17.95
C SER A 34 3.40 -6.41 18.30
N GLN A 35 4.52 -6.56 17.58
CA GLN A 35 5.77 -5.89 17.89
C GLN A 35 5.70 -4.39 17.61
N GLU A 36 6.27 -3.60 18.50
CA GLU A 36 6.55 -2.19 18.21
C GLU A 36 7.68 -2.07 17.19
N PRO A 37 7.65 -1.04 16.32
CA PRO A 37 8.75 -0.79 15.41
C PRO A 37 10.04 -0.54 16.19
N SER A 38 11.11 -1.22 15.78
CA SER A 38 12.44 -1.03 16.35
C SER A 38 13.10 0.18 15.70
N GLN A 39 13.66 1.07 16.52
CA GLN A 39 14.35 2.28 16.07
C GLN A 39 15.65 2.45 16.88
N VAL A 40 16.80 2.25 16.24
CA VAL A 40 18.11 2.22 16.91
C VAL A 40 19.03 3.30 16.32
N ALA A 41 19.57 4.16 17.19
CA ALA A 41 20.42 5.32 16.84
C ALA A 41 21.85 4.92 16.42
N VAL A 42 21.97 4.02 15.46
CA VAL A 42 23.25 3.57 14.88
C VAL A 42 23.18 3.66 13.35
N PRO A 43 23.03 4.89 12.80
CA PRO A 43 22.96 5.07 11.37
C PRO A 43 24.31 4.80 10.68
N PRO A 44 24.31 4.20 9.47
CA PRO A 44 25.50 4.24 8.62
C PRO A 44 25.81 5.68 8.18
N ALA A 45 27.02 5.92 7.69
CA ALA A 45 27.42 7.21 7.16
C ALA A 45 26.51 7.62 5.97
N PRO A 46 26.24 8.93 5.77
CA PRO A 46 25.52 9.42 4.61
C PRO A 46 26.15 8.94 3.30
N PHE A 47 25.32 8.58 2.33
CA PHE A 47 25.75 8.05 1.05
C PHE A 47 24.96 8.67 -0.10
N LYS A 48 25.41 8.43 -1.33
CA LYS A 48 24.76 8.93 -2.55
C LYS A 48 24.20 7.79 -3.38
N VAL A 49 23.09 8.07 -4.03
CA VAL A 49 22.39 7.15 -4.93
C VAL A 49 22.10 7.88 -6.23
N ASP A 50 22.42 7.28 -7.37
CA ASP A 50 21.92 7.73 -8.66
C ASP A 50 20.63 6.98 -9.02
N LYS A 51 19.58 7.72 -9.37
CA LYS A 51 18.35 7.16 -9.91
C LYS A 51 17.87 8.00 -11.09
N ASN A 52 17.84 7.38 -12.27
CA ASN A 52 17.43 8.03 -13.52
C ASN A 52 18.19 9.34 -13.80
N GLY A 53 19.50 9.39 -13.49
CA GLY A 53 20.34 10.58 -13.70
C GLY A 53 20.17 11.68 -12.64
N VAL A 54 19.43 11.42 -11.56
CA VAL A 54 19.35 12.29 -10.38
C VAL A 54 20.18 11.69 -9.26
N ASN A 55 21.15 12.47 -8.77
CA ASN A 55 21.98 12.11 -7.61
C ASN A 55 21.31 12.56 -6.31
N TYR A 56 20.84 11.59 -5.55
CA TYR A 56 20.30 11.78 -4.21
C TYR A 56 21.39 11.63 -3.16
N THR A 57 21.34 12.44 -2.11
CA THR A 57 22.09 12.24 -0.87
C THR A 57 21.14 11.69 0.17
N ILE A 58 21.46 10.53 0.73
CA ILE A 58 20.72 9.86 1.79
C ILE A 58 21.47 10.08 3.09
N GLU A 59 20.76 10.55 4.11
CA GLU A 59 21.27 10.77 5.46
C GLU A 59 20.47 9.90 6.44
N PRO A 60 20.97 8.69 6.73
CA PRO A 60 20.36 7.80 7.71
C PRO A 60 20.43 8.40 9.12
N LEU A 61 19.35 8.27 9.88
CA LEU A 61 19.26 8.72 11.28
C LEU A 61 19.16 7.54 12.24
N PHE A 62 18.40 6.51 11.87
CA PHE A 62 18.19 5.32 12.69
C PHE A 62 18.14 4.06 11.81
N ARG A 63 18.59 2.93 12.34
CA ARG A 63 18.18 1.61 11.84
C ARG A 63 16.73 1.39 12.25
N TYR A 64 15.93 0.87 11.33
CA TYR A 64 14.50 0.76 11.50
C TYR A 64 13.96 -0.58 11.03
N GLU A 65 13.02 -1.13 11.79
CA GLU A 65 12.32 -2.37 11.49
C GLU A 65 10.86 -2.25 11.92
N ILE A 66 9.94 -2.65 11.04
CA ILE A 66 8.50 -2.62 11.31
C ILE A 66 7.83 -3.90 10.82
N TYR A 67 6.97 -4.45 11.68
CA TYR A 67 6.00 -5.48 11.35
C TYR A 67 4.63 -4.83 11.29
N GLY A 68 3.86 -5.07 10.23
CA GLY A 68 2.57 -4.40 10.13
C GLY A 68 1.65 -4.90 9.03
N LEU A 69 0.38 -4.53 9.16
CA LEU A 69 -0.66 -4.75 8.18
C LEU A 69 -0.78 -3.51 7.28
N VAL A 70 -0.68 -3.70 5.96
CA VAL A 70 -0.89 -2.63 4.99
C VAL A 70 -2.38 -2.35 4.87
N VAL A 71 -2.83 -1.19 5.35
CA VAL A 71 -4.25 -0.79 5.34
C VAL A 71 -4.58 0.16 4.21
N SER A 72 -3.59 0.92 3.72
CA SER A 72 -3.72 1.73 2.52
C SER A 72 -2.40 1.82 1.79
N LYS A 73 -2.47 2.13 0.50
CA LYS A 73 -1.31 2.20 -0.38
C LYS A 73 -1.52 3.28 -1.42
N TYR A 74 -0.51 4.12 -1.59
CA TYR A 74 -0.43 5.03 -2.72
C TYR A 74 0.71 4.59 -3.65
N ASN A 75 0.35 4.24 -4.88
CA ASN A 75 1.32 3.95 -5.93
C ASN A 75 1.75 5.26 -6.59
N THR A 76 3.02 5.58 -6.44
CA THR A 76 3.70 6.70 -7.10
C THR A 76 3.67 6.59 -8.63
N ASP A 77 3.62 5.35 -9.16
CA ASP A 77 3.62 5.04 -10.59
C ASP A 77 2.24 5.04 -11.28
N SER A 78 1.16 5.50 -10.63
CA SER A 78 -0.14 5.48 -11.29
C SER A 78 -0.09 6.28 -12.60
N TRP A 79 -0.60 5.69 -13.70
CA TRP A 79 -0.64 6.20 -15.08
C TRP A 79 -1.18 7.65 -15.23
N TRP A 80 -1.76 8.20 -14.16
CA TRP A 80 -2.32 9.55 -14.04
C TRP A 80 -1.55 10.46 -13.06
N GLY A 81 -0.35 10.08 -12.63
CA GLY A 81 0.46 10.76 -11.63
C GLY A 81 1.14 12.02 -12.17
N TRP A 82 0.37 13.09 -12.36
CA TRP A 82 0.84 14.42 -12.75
C TRP A 82 1.88 15.02 -11.77
N ALA A 83 1.93 14.53 -10.53
CA ALA A 83 2.77 15.10 -9.46
C ALA A 83 4.23 14.58 -9.42
N HIS A 84 4.54 13.34 -9.88
CA HIS A 84 5.94 12.90 -9.99
C HIS A 84 6.72 13.69 -11.03
N LYS A 85 6.01 14.16 -12.07
CA LYS A 85 6.55 15.08 -13.08
C LYS A 85 6.89 16.46 -12.51
N ALA A 86 6.27 16.87 -11.40
CA ALA A 86 6.46 18.19 -10.82
C ALA A 86 7.73 18.29 -9.95
N TRP A 87 8.10 17.22 -9.21
CA TRP A 87 9.23 17.25 -8.25
C TRP A 87 10.40 16.34 -8.62
N ASN A 88 10.27 15.52 -9.68
CA ASN A 88 11.34 14.65 -10.18
C ASN A 88 11.89 13.66 -9.13
N ASP A 89 11.06 13.27 -8.15
CA ASP A 89 11.42 12.23 -7.17
C ASP A 89 11.22 10.84 -7.77
N HIS A 90 12.34 10.24 -8.16
CA HIS A 90 12.45 8.90 -8.73
C HIS A 90 12.84 7.84 -7.70
N LEU A 91 13.22 8.27 -6.48
CA LEU A 91 13.74 7.37 -5.47
C LEU A 91 12.63 6.79 -4.59
N ASN A 92 11.54 7.53 -4.36
CA ASN A 92 10.37 7.02 -3.68
C ASN A 92 9.57 6.03 -4.56
N VAL A 93 9.48 4.79 -4.11
CA VAL A 93 8.89 3.69 -4.87
C VAL A 93 7.40 3.52 -4.61
N THR A 94 6.94 3.72 -3.37
CA THR A 94 5.54 3.62 -2.97
C THR A 94 5.38 4.15 -1.56
N ASP A 95 4.17 4.61 -1.25
CA ASP A 95 3.79 4.97 0.12
C ASP A 95 2.85 3.91 0.69
N LEU A 96 3.09 3.49 1.94
CA LEU A 96 2.26 2.53 2.66
C LEU A 96 1.74 3.14 3.95
N CYS A 97 0.43 3.02 4.16
CA CYS A 97 -0.16 3.18 5.48
C CYS A 97 -0.22 1.82 6.18
N VAL A 98 0.41 1.75 7.35
CA VAL A 98 0.63 0.50 8.07
C VAL A 98 0.10 0.61 9.49
N VAL A 99 -0.58 -0.43 9.97
CA VAL A 99 -1.01 -0.57 11.37
C VAL A 99 -0.37 -1.80 12.01
N TRP A 100 -0.16 -1.75 13.31
CA TRP A 100 0.43 -2.84 14.10
C TRP A 100 -0.17 -2.88 15.52
N GLY A 101 0.40 -3.69 16.40
CA GLY A 101 0.03 -3.77 17.81
C GLY A 101 -1.45 -4.05 18.02
N ALA A 102 -2.03 -3.32 18.98
CA ALA A 102 -3.44 -3.44 19.34
C ALA A 102 -4.39 -3.20 18.15
N ASN A 103 -4.05 -2.28 17.24
CA ASN A 103 -4.87 -2.01 16.05
C ASN A 103 -5.01 -3.26 15.19
N ALA A 104 -3.90 -3.96 14.93
CA ALA A 104 -3.87 -5.18 14.12
C ALA A 104 -4.48 -6.39 14.85
N LEU A 105 -4.11 -6.63 16.11
CA LEU A 105 -4.49 -7.85 16.82
C LEU A 105 -5.96 -7.87 17.27
N SER A 106 -6.49 -6.73 17.70
CA SER A 106 -7.91 -6.63 18.11
C SER A 106 -8.86 -6.62 16.91
N GLY A 107 -8.36 -6.25 15.73
CA GLY A 107 -9.18 -6.00 14.56
C GLY A 107 -9.76 -4.60 14.48
N ALA A 108 -9.36 -3.66 15.34
CA ALA A 108 -9.82 -2.27 15.30
C ALA A 108 -9.69 -1.64 13.91
N TYR A 109 -8.66 -2.02 13.13
CA TYR A 109 -8.50 -1.58 11.74
C TYR A 109 -9.70 -1.88 10.82
N ARG A 110 -10.56 -2.86 11.16
CA ARG A 110 -11.65 -3.31 10.28
C ARG A 110 -12.82 -2.32 10.24
N ASP A 111 -12.95 -1.49 11.28
CA ASP A 111 -14.03 -0.51 11.42
C ASP A 111 -13.55 0.93 11.12
N ILE A 112 -12.35 1.04 10.53
CA ILE A 112 -11.74 2.29 10.08
C ILE A 112 -11.65 2.30 8.55
N SER A 113 -12.07 3.40 7.95
CA SER A 113 -11.85 3.68 6.54
C SER A 113 -10.47 4.31 6.37
N PHE A 114 -9.65 3.76 5.47
CA PHE A 114 -8.31 4.29 5.18
C PHE A 114 -8.22 4.77 3.74
N SER A 115 -7.52 5.89 3.54
CA SER A 115 -7.18 6.40 2.21
C SER A 115 -5.78 6.98 2.23
N SER A 116 -5.06 6.84 1.12
CA SER A 116 -3.75 7.45 0.94
C SER A 116 -3.78 8.43 -0.22
N GLY A 117 -3.29 9.65 0.03
CA GLY A 117 -3.00 10.62 -1.00
C GLY A 117 -1.51 10.65 -1.31
N GLN A 118 -1.09 11.68 -2.05
CA GLN A 118 0.33 11.95 -2.19
C GLN A 118 0.90 12.32 -0.82
N TRP A 119 1.79 11.49 -0.29
CA TRP A 119 2.44 11.69 1.01
C TRP A 119 1.54 11.63 2.25
N THR A 120 0.30 11.16 2.15
CA THR A 120 -0.64 11.16 3.28
C THR A 120 -1.23 9.77 3.52
N CYS A 121 -1.44 9.45 4.79
CA CYS A 121 -2.38 8.42 5.21
C CYS A 121 -3.49 9.08 6.02
N ASN A 122 -4.72 8.97 5.53
CA ASN A 122 -5.92 9.43 6.20
C ASN A 122 -6.69 8.21 6.71
N PHE A 123 -7.32 8.37 7.86
CA PHE A 123 -8.17 7.36 8.46
C PHE A 123 -9.36 8.03 9.16
N GLU A 124 -10.53 7.43 9.04
CA GLU A 124 -11.77 7.98 9.58
C GLU A 124 -12.76 6.87 9.93
N THR A 125 -13.67 7.18 10.86
CA THR A 125 -14.81 6.33 11.20
C THR A 125 -15.95 7.20 11.72
N SER A 126 -17.18 6.73 11.54
CA SER A 126 -18.38 7.35 12.11
C SER A 126 -18.81 6.72 13.44
N SER A 127 -18.08 5.71 13.92
CA SER A 127 -18.38 4.99 15.15
C SER A 127 -17.46 5.43 16.29
N ASP A 128 -18.04 6.02 17.34
CA ASP A 128 -17.29 6.41 18.55
C ASP A 128 -16.60 5.21 19.20
N ALA A 129 -17.26 4.04 19.20
CA ALA A 129 -16.70 2.81 19.74
C ALA A 129 -15.49 2.34 18.91
N ALA A 130 -15.55 2.45 17.59
CA ALA A 130 -14.42 2.12 16.72
C ALA A 130 -13.25 3.10 16.94
N TRP A 131 -13.55 4.39 17.10
CA TRP A 131 -12.54 5.41 17.39
C TRP A 131 -11.85 5.16 18.73
N GLN A 132 -12.61 4.83 19.79
CA GLN A 132 -12.06 4.50 21.11
C GLN A 132 -11.22 3.21 21.10
N ALA A 133 -11.54 2.25 20.22
CA ALA A 133 -10.79 1.01 20.07
C ALA A 133 -9.52 1.17 19.22
N PHE A 134 -9.37 2.27 18.48
CA PHE A 134 -8.25 2.51 17.58
C PHE A 134 -7.16 3.37 18.25
N ASP A 135 -5.95 2.82 18.38
CA ASP A 135 -4.80 3.54 18.91
C ASP A 135 -4.11 4.32 17.78
N VAL A 136 -4.24 5.65 17.80
CA VAL A 136 -3.62 6.55 16.82
C VAL A 136 -2.09 6.52 16.82
N ASN A 137 -1.45 5.95 17.84
CA ASN A 137 0.00 5.76 17.90
C ASN A 137 0.46 4.42 17.29
N LYS A 138 -0.49 3.60 16.80
CA LYS A 138 -0.24 2.29 16.17
C LYS A 138 -0.64 2.29 14.68
N ILE A 139 -0.41 3.42 14.05
CA ILE A 139 -0.55 3.65 12.61
C ILE A 139 0.61 4.54 12.16
N SER A 140 1.11 4.31 10.96
CA SER A 140 2.13 5.17 10.38
C SER A 140 2.08 5.23 8.87
N ASN A 141 2.54 6.36 8.32
CA ASN A 141 2.65 6.61 6.90
C ASN A 141 4.11 6.52 6.49
N ASN A 142 4.43 5.54 5.65
CA ASN A 142 5.79 5.14 5.32
C ASN A 142 6.09 5.44 3.85
N HIS A 143 7.16 6.18 3.59
CA HIS A 143 7.67 6.51 2.25
C HIS A 143 8.88 5.65 1.95
N LEU A 144 8.73 4.75 0.98
CA LEU A 144 9.67 3.66 0.80
C LEU A 144 10.64 3.97 -0.35
N LEU A 145 11.87 4.27 0.03
CA LEU A 145 12.96 4.60 -0.88
C LEU A 145 13.80 3.35 -1.16
N THR A 146 14.19 3.12 -2.41
CA THR A 146 15.23 2.14 -2.74
C THR A 146 15.84 2.38 -4.11
N ASP A 147 17.14 2.12 -4.23
CA ASP A 147 17.86 2.12 -5.50
C ASP A 147 17.83 0.75 -6.19
N ASP A 148 17.67 -0.34 -5.43
CA ASP A 148 17.60 -1.72 -5.94
C ASP A 148 16.32 -1.93 -6.79
N PRO A 149 16.47 -2.22 -8.11
CA PRO A 149 15.34 -2.50 -8.99
C PRO A 149 14.52 -3.73 -8.60
N GLN A 150 15.12 -4.75 -7.97
CA GLN A 150 14.42 -5.95 -7.54
C GLN A 150 13.54 -5.66 -6.32
N LEU A 151 14.10 -5.01 -5.31
CA LEU A 151 13.34 -4.55 -4.15
C LEU A 151 12.24 -3.57 -4.55
N ALA A 152 12.52 -2.66 -5.49
CA ALA A 152 11.50 -1.75 -6.02
C ALA A 152 10.30 -2.49 -6.63
N LYS A 153 10.54 -3.56 -7.40
CA LYS A 153 9.46 -4.41 -7.94
C LYS A 153 8.65 -5.09 -6.82
N LYS A 154 9.32 -5.58 -5.77
CA LYS A 154 8.65 -6.20 -4.61
C LYS A 154 7.76 -5.19 -3.88
N LEU A 155 8.28 -3.99 -3.59
CA LEU A 155 7.53 -2.90 -2.96
C LEU A 155 6.30 -2.50 -3.79
N LYS A 156 6.46 -2.36 -5.11
CA LYS A 156 5.34 -2.08 -6.03
C LYS A 156 4.30 -3.20 -6.05
N SER A 157 4.69 -4.44 -5.76
CA SER A 157 3.77 -5.59 -5.72
C SER A 157 2.95 -5.72 -4.43
N ILE A 158 3.33 -5.01 -3.37
CA ILE A 158 2.59 -4.97 -2.09
C ILE A 158 1.14 -4.54 -2.34
N ARG A 159 0.21 -5.17 -1.63
CA ARG A 159 -1.22 -4.89 -1.70
C ARG A 159 -1.77 -4.50 -0.34
N ILE A 160 -2.87 -3.76 -0.36
CA ILE A 160 -3.72 -3.57 0.82
C ILE A 160 -4.16 -4.95 1.32
N GLY A 161 -3.97 -5.20 2.61
CA GLY A 161 -4.19 -6.47 3.29
C GLY A 161 -2.95 -7.35 3.42
N ASP A 162 -1.82 -7.02 2.79
CA ASP A 162 -0.56 -7.74 3.01
C ASP A 162 -0.04 -7.46 4.43
N GLN A 163 0.50 -8.49 5.07
CA GLN A 163 1.21 -8.40 6.34
C GLN A 163 2.70 -8.45 6.03
N ILE A 164 3.41 -7.41 6.40
CA ILE A 164 4.79 -7.18 5.99
C ILE A 164 5.72 -7.12 7.20
N HIS A 165 6.97 -7.48 6.95
CA HIS A 165 8.13 -7.13 7.74
C HIS A 165 9.06 -6.34 6.84
N LEU A 166 9.36 -5.10 7.24
CA LEU A 166 10.19 -4.16 6.50
C LEU A 166 11.38 -3.74 7.34
N THR A 167 12.58 -3.74 6.75
CA THR A 167 13.81 -3.25 7.39
C THR A 167 14.49 -2.20 6.52
N GLY A 168 15.19 -1.29 7.18
CA GLY A 168 15.91 -0.22 6.50
C GLY A 168 16.48 0.81 7.45
N GLN A 169 16.54 2.05 6.97
CA GLN A 169 16.93 3.20 7.76
C GLN A 169 15.88 4.30 7.65
N LEU A 170 15.48 4.88 8.78
CA LEU A 170 14.83 6.19 8.76
C LEU A 170 15.87 7.19 8.24
N ALA A 171 15.57 7.85 7.13
CA ALA A 171 16.55 8.67 6.43
C ALA A 171 15.94 9.96 5.88
N ASN A 172 16.70 11.05 6.00
CA ASN A 172 16.47 12.23 5.18
C ASN A 172 17.03 11.96 3.77
N TYR A 173 16.42 12.55 2.76
CA TYR A 173 16.97 12.49 1.40
C TYR A 173 16.76 13.80 0.65
N ARG A 174 17.72 14.12 -0.21
CA ARG A 174 17.74 15.36 -0.96
C ARG A 174 18.45 15.21 -2.30
N HIS A 175 18.10 16.04 -3.27
CA HIS A 175 18.87 16.21 -4.50
C HIS A 175 18.92 17.69 -4.90
N SER A 176 19.90 18.04 -5.73
CA SER A 176 20.07 19.40 -6.25
C SER A 176 19.67 19.53 -7.72
N PHE A 177 19.14 18.47 -8.35
CA PHE A 177 18.64 18.54 -9.73
C PHE A 177 17.42 19.47 -9.82
N GLY A 178 17.39 20.35 -10.83
CA GLY A 178 16.30 21.31 -11.04
C GLY A 178 16.18 22.32 -9.88
N ASN A 179 14.98 22.48 -9.34
CA ASN A 179 14.72 23.36 -8.19
C ASN A 179 15.26 22.81 -6.84
N GLY A 180 15.89 21.63 -6.87
CA GLY A 180 16.28 20.91 -5.67
C GLY A 180 15.07 20.34 -4.93
N PHE A 181 15.37 19.38 -4.07
CA PHE A 181 14.38 18.68 -3.26
C PHE A 181 15.05 18.29 -1.94
N ASN A 182 14.31 18.42 -0.84
CA ASN A 182 14.75 17.96 0.46
C ASN A 182 13.54 17.44 1.23
N ARG A 183 13.69 16.26 1.83
CA ARG A 183 12.65 15.63 2.61
C ARG A 183 13.23 14.92 3.81
N GLY A 184 12.60 15.17 4.96
CA GLY A 184 12.97 14.57 6.22
C GLY A 184 12.26 13.25 6.50
N THR A 185 12.53 12.70 7.68
CA THR A 185 11.80 11.57 8.27
C THR A 185 11.33 11.92 9.68
N SER A 186 10.14 11.49 10.06
CA SER A 186 9.77 11.41 11.47
C SER A 186 10.69 10.41 12.18
N THR A 187 10.99 10.72 13.43
CA THR A 187 11.75 9.88 14.38
C THR A 187 11.04 9.78 15.72
N VAL A 188 9.84 10.34 15.83
CA VAL A 188 9.03 10.43 17.05
C VAL A 188 7.74 9.68 16.81
N ARG A 189 7.49 8.59 17.53
CA ARG A 189 6.35 7.71 17.28
C ARG A 189 4.97 8.38 17.45
N THR A 190 4.89 9.37 18.33
CA THR A 190 3.63 10.01 18.75
C THR A 190 3.42 11.37 18.09
N ASP A 191 4.22 11.73 17.09
CA ASP A 191 3.98 12.96 16.35
C ASP A 191 2.78 12.79 15.40
N THR A 192 2.10 13.91 15.12
CA THR A 192 0.92 13.91 14.25
C THR A 192 0.96 15.11 13.32
N GLY A 193 0.24 15.02 12.20
CA GLY A 193 0.16 16.08 11.20
C GLY A 193 1.37 16.12 10.25
N ASN A 194 1.62 17.30 9.68
CA ASN A 194 2.67 17.49 8.67
C ASN A 194 4.05 17.23 9.28
N GLY A 195 4.75 16.21 8.77
CA GLY A 195 6.08 15.83 9.24
C GLY A 195 6.12 14.51 10.00
N ALA A 196 4.96 13.96 10.42
CA ALA A 196 4.85 12.69 11.14
C ALA A 196 5.07 11.44 10.27
N CYS A 197 5.54 11.61 9.02
CA CYS A 197 5.73 10.52 8.09
C CYS A 197 7.15 9.96 8.17
N GLU A 198 7.28 8.65 8.14
CA GLU A 198 8.58 7.99 8.13
C GLU A 198 9.07 7.90 6.68
N THR A 199 10.28 8.37 6.42
CA THR A 199 10.96 8.11 5.14
C THR A 199 11.98 7.02 5.37
N ILE A 200 11.81 5.88 4.71
CA ILE A 200 12.59 4.68 4.97
C ILE A 200 13.39 4.31 3.72
N PHE A 201 14.71 4.33 3.82
CA PHE A 201 15.58 3.69 2.84
C PHE A 201 15.57 2.17 3.10
N VAL A 202 14.84 1.44 2.27
CA VAL A 202 14.50 0.04 2.50
C VAL A 202 15.66 -0.85 2.05
N SER A 203 16.07 -1.76 2.94
CA SER A 203 17.05 -2.81 2.65
C SER A 203 16.40 -4.17 2.46
N GLU A 204 15.30 -4.46 3.15
CA GLU A 204 14.61 -5.73 3.05
C GLU A 204 13.09 -5.58 3.17
N LEU A 205 12.38 -6.45 2.47
CA LEU A 205 10.94 -6.59 2.55
C LEU A 205 10.58 -8.07 2.50
N ASN A 206 9.86 -8.52 3.52
CA ASN A 206 9.24 -9.84 3.60
C ASN A 206 7.73 -9.71 3.73
N VAL A 207 6.98 -10.38 2.85
CA VAL A 207 5.53 -10.50 2.99
C VAL A 207 5.27 -11.76 3.82
N LEU A 208 4.90 -11.56 5.08
CA LEU A 208 4.62 -12.63 6.05
C LEU A 208 3.35 -13.41 5.65
N ARG A 209 2.33 -12.68 5.23
CA ARG A 209 1.05 -13.21 4.73
C ARG A 209 0.49 -12.30 3.65
N SER A 210 0.00 -12.86 2.56
CA SER A 210 -0.59 -12.10 1.47
C SER A 210 -2.04 -11.71 1.76
N ALA A 211 -2.47 -10.59 1.17
CA ALA A 211 -3.83 -10.09 1.20
C ALA A 211 -4.84 -11.13 0.71
N PRO A 212 -6.05 -11.17 1.29
CA PRO A 212 -7.13 -12.03 0.82
C PRO A 212 -7.36 -11.89 -0.69
N SER A 213 -7.39 -13.01 -1.39
CA SER A 213 -7.44 -13.06 -2.86
C SER A 213 -8.79 -13.51 -3.42
N MET A 214 -9.74 -13.95 -2.58
CA MET A 214 -11.02 -14.51 -2.99
C MET A 214 -11.80 -13.56 -3.90
N TRP A 215 -12.03 -12.31 -3.49
CA TRP A 215 -12.76 -11.33 -4.29
C TRP A 215 -12.05 -11.00 -5.61
N ARG A 216 -10.72 -11.01 -5.62
CA ARG A 216 -9.95 -10.84 -6.85
C ARG A 216 -10.13 -12.03 -7.81
N TYR A 217 -10.15 -13.26 -7.31
CA TYR A 217 -10.45 -14.42 -8.15
C TYR A 217 -11.89 -14.38 -8.68
N LEU A 218 -12.86 -14.03 -7.84
CA LEU A 218 -14.26 -13.86 -8.24
C LEU A 218 -14.43 -12.76 -9.30
N MET A 219 -13.69 -11.66 -9.19
CA MET A 219 -13.63 -10.61 -10.21
C MET A 219 -13.17 -11.17 -11.56
N TRP A 220 -12.05 -11.92 -11.59
CA TRP A 220 -11.56 -12.51 -12.84
C TRP A 220 -12.48 -13.58 -13.41
N LEU A 221 -13.07 -14.42 -12.56
CA LEU A 221 -14.07 -15.40 -12.98
C LEU A 221 -15.30 -14.72 -13.58
N ALA A 222 -15.76 -13.61 -12.99
CA ALA A 222 -16.86 -12.81 -13.51
C ALA A 222 -16.52 -12.21 -14.89
N VAL A 223 -15.34 -11.59 -15.06
CA VAL A 223 -14.88 -11.03 -16.33
C VAL A 223 -14.78 -12.11 -17.41
N LEU A 224 -14.14 -13.24 -17.12
CA LEU A 224 -14.02 -14.35 -18.07
C LEU A 224 -15.40 -14.92 -18.45
N GLY A 225 -16.31 -15.05 -17.49
CA GLY A 225 -17.69 -15.45 -17.74
C GLY A 225 -18.44 -14.48 -18.67
N MET A 226 -18.27 -13.16 -18.47
CA MET A 226 -18.85 -12.14 -19.36
C MET A 226 -18.28 -12.24 -20.78
N LEU A 227 -16.96 -12.39 -20.93
CA LEU A 227 -16.30 -12.50 -22.24
C LEU A 227 -16.75 -13.77 -22.97
N ALA A 228 -16.78 -14.92 -22.28
CA ALA A 228 -17.23 -16.18 -22.86
C ALA A 228 -18.70 -16.12 -23.29
N THR A 229 -19.57 -15.53 -22.47
CA THR A 229 -20.99 -15.40 -22.82
C THR A 229 -21.23 -14.43 -23.97
N ALA A 230 -20.48 -13.33 -24.05
CA ALA A 230 -20.52 -12.43 -25.19
C ALA A 230 -20.07 -13.13 -26.48
N ALA A 231 -18.92 -13.81 -26.46
CA ALA A 231 -18.38 -14.53 -27.62
C ALA A 231 -19.35 -15.59 -28.15
N ILE A 232 -19.93 -16.42 -27.26
CA ILE A 232 -20.96 -17.40 -27.64
C ILE A 232 -22.18 -16.71 -28.23
N GLY A 233 -22.54 -15.52 -27.74
CA GLY A 233 -23.67 -14.74 -28.24
C GLY A 233 -23.46 -14.26 -29.67
N PHE A 234 -22.26 -13.78 -29.99
CA PHE A 234 -21.87 -13.36 -31.33
C PHE A 234 -21.76 -14.53 -32.32
N MET A 235 -21.33 -15.71 -31.85
CA MET A 235 -21.21 -16.91 -32.68
C MET A 235 -22.54 -17.60 -32.97
N ARG A 236 -23.63 -17.24 -32.27
CA ARG A 236 -24.95 -17.82 -32.54
C ARG A 236 -25.53 -17.21 -33.82
N PRO A 237 -25.89 -18.02 -34.84
CA PRO A 237 -26.49 -17.49 -36.05
C PRO A 237 -27.79 -16.77 -35.69
N HIS A 238 -27.90 -15.50 -36.09
CA HIS A 238 -29.16 -14.78 -36.02
C HIS A 238 -30.15 -15.47 -36.96
N ARG A 239 -31.10 -16.23 -36.39
CA ARG A 239 -32.27 -16.67 -37.16
C ARG A 239 -33.01 -15.40 -37.58
N ALA A 240 -32.99 -15.10 -38.87
CA ALA A 240 -33.90 -14.12 -39.45
C ALA A 240 -35.32 -14.57 -39.08
N SER A 241 -36.04 -13.73 -38.35
CA SER A 241 -37.47 -13.95 -38.10
C SER A 241 -38.20 -13.77 -39.44
N SER A 242 -38.62 -14.89 -40.03
CA SER A 242 -39.64 -14.95 -41.09
C SER A 242 -41.02 -14.86 -40.48
#